data_AF-A0AAW2QNM8-F1
#
_entry.id   AF-A0AAW2QNM8-F1
#
_cell.length_a   1.000
_cell.length_b   1.000
_cell.length_c   1.000
_cell.angle_alpha   90.00
_cell.angle_beta   90.00
_cell.angle_gamma   90.00
#
_symmetry.space_group_name_H-M   'P 1'
#
loop_
_entity.id
_entity.type
_entity.pdbx_description
1 polymer ?
#
loop_
_entity_poly.entity_id
_entity_poly.type
_entity_poly.pdbx_seq_one_letter_code
_entity_poly.pdbx_strand_id
1 'polypeptide(L)'
;MGKHGKKQSLNHRRGKRSSYTLENSEEEGINEYPLSPPASSAQGVALSDSDQESQEKEEDEENQEQETGFDGTNAVDNGVPSKFALYQQSVQSPKGDISYLQKFFLMYVGGRAPLHLQEDFCGTALLSVEWLHSDARRTAVGLDLDVEALNWCMESNVNRIGADVCSRISLFHGNVLQPLESKLVNFSPDESMQNMTLRDNEGDSVTGMNSSPGSTKTVQNTKSLKDIQLPAKDIVCAFNYSCCCLHNRKDLVLYFKHALNALSRKGGIFVMDLYGGTSSEGMLRLQRRFPNFTYVWEQAEFDIIQRKTRISLHFNLHKQHRKLRHAFSYSWRLWSLPEVKDCLEEAGFRSVHFWIRSMPDSEQIRCTDGLSVGRDVKYEEATSFQQQDSWNAYIVGVA
;
A
#
# COMPACT_ATOMS: atom_id res chain seq x y z
N MET A 1 59.05 6.13 51.88
CA MET A 1 57.76 6.79 52.19
C MET A 1 56.68 6.08 51.40
N GLY A 2 55.68 5.36 51.90
CA GLY A 2 55.27 4.88 53.22
C GLY A 2 53.92 4.19 53.04
N LYS A 3 53.87 2.86 53.27
CA LYS A 3 52.74 2.00 53.76
C LYS A 3 51.45 1.90 52.91
N HIS A 4 51.05 0.69 52.45
CA HIS A 4 50.11 -0.28 53.10
C HIS A 4 48.72 0.32 53.43
N GLY A 5 47.56 -0.30 53.18
CA GLY A 5 47.21 -1.67 52.79
C GLY A 5 45.68 -1.86 52.74
N LYS A 6 45.25 -3.06 52.33
CA LYS A 6 43.86 -3.57 52.28
C LYS A 6 43.14 -3.57 53.65
N LYS A 7 41.81 -3.38 53.68
CA LYS A 7 40.78 -4.42 53.98
C LYS A 7 39.38 -3.88 54.38
N GLN A 8 38.37 -4.59 53.86
CA GLN A 8 37.11 -5.09 54.47
C GLN A 8 35.95 -4.16 54.91
N SER A 9 34.81 -4.38 54.23
CA SER A 9 33.47 -4.73 54.73
C SER A 9 33.08 -4.35 56.16
N LEU A 10 31.92 -3.68 56.32
CA LEU A 10 30.87 -4.05 57.27
C LEU A 10 29.53 -3.33 56.97
N ASN A 11 28.47 -4.13 56.93
CA ASN A 11 27.06 -3.73 57.00
C ASN A 11 26.75 -3.00 58.32
N HIS A 12 25.94 -1.93 58.30
CA HIS A 12 24.92 -1.72 59.33
C HIS A 12 23.73 -0.84 58.87
N ARG A 13 22.59 -1.21 59.44
CA ARG A 13 21.19 -0.89 59.14
C ARG A 13 20.68 0.29 59.99
N ARG A 14 19.56 0.88 59.53
CA ARG A 14 18.50 1.65 60.26
C ARG A 14 18.87 3.07 60.75
N GLY A 15 18.03 4.10 60.60
CA GLY A 15 16.70 4.22 59.98
C GLY A 15 15.96 5.51 60.37
N LYS A 16 14.73 5.66 59.81
CA LYS A 16 13.58 6.52 60.20
C LYS A 16 13.79 8.06 60.11
N ARG A 17 12.82 8.93 59.83
CA ARG A 17 11.33 9.01 59.59
C ARG A 17 11.12 10.46 59.05
N SER A 18 10.13 10.88 58.26
CA SER A 18 8.66 10.98 58.43
C SER A 18 8.16 11.70 57.15
N SER A 19 7.29 11.19 56.29
CA SER A 19 5.80 11.11 56.32
C SER A 19 5.06 12.37 56.78
N TYR A 20 4.24 12.91 55.88
CA TYR A 20 2.94 13.52 56.17
C TYR A 20 1.90 12.89 55.24
N THR A 21 0.93 12.20 55.84
CA THR A 21 -0.38 11.89 55.30
C THR A 21 -1.39 12.62 56.17
N LEU A 22 -2.51 13.08 55.59
CA LEU A 22 -3.73 13.36 56.34
C LEU A 22 -4.83 12.42 55.83
N GLU A 23 -5.21 11.50 56.72
CA GLU A 23 -6.48 10.78 56.87
C GLU A 23 -7.66 11.76 57.05
N ASN A 24 -8.96 11.46 56.95
CA ASN A 24 -9.83 10.28 57.13
C ASN A 24 -11.21 10.60 56.45
N SER A 25 -12.23 9.76 56.29
CA SER A 25 -12.76 8.65 57.11
C SER A 25 -13.77 7.82 56.27
N GLU A 26 -13.71 6.48 56.34
CA GLU A 26 -14.70 5.53 56.95
C GLU A 26 -15.76 5.03 55.92
N GLU A 27 -16.16 3.76 55.80
CA GLU A 27 -15.99 2.53 56.60
C GLU A 27 -16.36 1.29 55.73
N GLU A 28 -15.76 0.13 56.08
CA GLU A 28 -16.20 -1.28 56.02
C GLU A 28 -16.97 -1.84 54.78
N GLY A 29 -16.62 -2.99 54.20
CA GLY A 29 -16.39 -4.26 54.89
C GLY A 29 -15.84 -5.39 54.00
N ILE A 30 -15.48 -6.45 54.70
CA ILE A 30 -14.55 -7.54 54.39
C ILE A 30 -15.20 -8.71 53.63
N ASN A 31 -14.51 -9.32 52.64
CA ASN A 31 -14.22 -10.76 52.59
C ASN A 31 -13.39 -11.19 51.35
N GLU A 32 -12.31 -11.92 51.63
CA GLU A 32 -11.40 -12.60 50.69
C GLU A 32 -11.95 -13.98 50.25
N TYR A 33 -11.89 -14.25 48.93
CA TYR A 33 -11.46 -15.48 48.17
C TYR A 33 -11.85 -16.93 48.61
N PRO A 34 -11.72 -18.00 47.77
CA PRO A 34 -11.52 -18.15 46.30
C PRO A 34 -12.30 -19.36 45.64
N LEU A 35 -11.94 -19.69 44.38
CA LEU A 35 -11.98 -21.00 43.68
C LEU A 35 -13.21 -21.41 42.80
N SER A 36 -12.90 -21.74 41.54
CA SER A 36 -13.68 -22.54 40.58
C SER A 36 -13.52 -24.05 40.84
N PRO A 37 -14.11 -24.95 40.01
CA PRO A 37 -15.52 -25.32 39.84
C PRO A 37 -15.76 -26.82 40.20
N PRO A 38 -17.00 -27.37 40.19
CA PRO A 38 -17.18 -28.81 40.31
C PRO A 38 -17.56 -29.50 38.98
N ALA A 39 -17.10 -30.75 38.88
CA ALA A 39 -17.51 -31.78 37.94
C ALA A 39 -18.37 -32.86 38.66
N SER A 40 -19.31 -33.50 37.96
CA SER A 40 -19.84 -34.87 38.20
C SER A 40 -20.84 -35.24 37.07
N SER A 41 -20.55 -36.20 36.17
CA SER A 41 -20.86 -37.66 36.22
C SER A 41 -22.38 -37.97 36.25
N ALA A 42 -23.00 -38.93 35.52
CA ALA A 42 -22.57 -39.97 34.58
C ALA A 42 -23.81 -40.68 33.95
N GLN A 43 -23.54 -41.58 32.99
CA GLN A 43 -24.34 -42.71 32.44
C GLN A 43 -25.42 -42.39 31.38
N GLY A 44 -25.49 -43.00 30.19
CA GLY A 44 -24.73 -44.08 29.54
C GLY A 44 -25.67 -45.13 28.92
N VAL A 45 -25.76 -45.24 27.60
CA VAL A 45 -26.19 -46.45 26.85
C VAL A 45 -25.56 -46.43 25.43
N ALA A 46 -24.89 -47.53 25.06
CA ALA A 46 -24.26 -47.85 23.78
C ALA A 46 -25.30 -48.38 22.75
N LEU A 47 -25.13 -48.57 21.43
CA LEU A 47 -24.07 -49.02 20.53
C LEU A 47 -24.49 -48.63 19.09
N SER A 48 -23.55 -48.33 18.19
CA SER A 48 -23.28 -49.16 16.99
C SER A 48 -22.24 -48.49 16.09
N ASP A 49 -21.21 -49.28 15.80
CA ASP A 49 -20.13 -49.03 14.84
C ASP A 49 -20.67 -48.84 13.42
N SER A 50 -20.11 -47.85 12.73
CA SER A 50 -19.80 -47.98 11.31
C SER A 50 -18.59 -47.10 11.00
N ASP A 51 -17.45 -47.77 10.89
CA ASP A 51 -16.19 -47.26 10.37
C ASP A 51 -16.36 -46.60 8.99
N GLN A 52 -15.84 -45.38 8.85
CA GLN A 52 -15.21 -44.89 7.63
C GLN A 52 -14.43 -43.61 7.96
N GLU A 53 -13.17 -43.79 8.36
CA GLU A 53 -12.16 -42.73 8.33
C GLU A 53 -11.87 -42.37 6.87
N SER A 54 -12.46 -41.29 6.37
CA SER A 54 -11.96 -40.59 5.19
C SER A 54 -10.91 -39.58 5.64
N GLN A 55 -9.65 -39.99 5.54
CA GLN A 55 -8.48 -39.11 5.62
C GLN A 55 -8.55 -38.09 4.47
N GLU A 56 -8.85 -36.83 4.77
CA GLU A 56 -8.56 -35.72 3.87
C GLU A 56 -7.06 -35.43 3.94
N LYS A 57 -6.32 -36.07 3.04
CA LYS A 57 -4.98 -35.65 2.65
C LYS A 57 -5.16 -34.49 1.67
N GLU A 58 -4.84 -33.27 2.09
CA GLU A 58 -4.57 -32.20 1.13
C GLU A 58 -3.25 -32.54 0.44
N GLU A 59 -3.34 -32.83 -0.86
CA GLU A 59 -2.18 -33.02 -1.72
C GLU A 59 -1.51 -31.66 -1.95
N ASP A 60 -0.28 -31.54 -1.46
CA ASP A 60 0.65 -30.48 -1.83
C ASP A 60 0.95 -30.58 -3.34
N GLU A 61 0.28 -29.76 -4.15
CA GLU A 61 0.73 -29.52 -5.52
C GLU A 61 1.99 -28.65 -5.49
N GLU A 62 3.14 -29.33 -5.61
CA GLU A 62 4.41 -28.76 -6.04
C GLU A 62 4.22 -28.06 -7.41
N ASN A 63 3.92 -26.76 -7.40
CA ASN A 63 4.03 -25.96 -8.61
C ASN A 63 5.50 -25.68 -8.90
N GLN A 64 6.07 -26.55 -9.74
CA GLN A 64 7.26 -26.25 -10.53
C GLN A 64 7.00 -24.96 -11.32
N GLU A 65 7.78 -23.93 -11.02
CA GLU A 65 7.87 -22.73 -11.84
C GLU A 65 8.31 -23.14 -13.26
N GLN A 66 7.36 -23.27 -14.18
CA GLN A 66 7.68 -23.29 -15.60
C GLN A 66 8.18 -21.91 -15.99
N GLU A 67 9.51 -21.80 -16.08
CA GLU A 67 10.20 -20.72 -16.79
C GLU A 67 9.64 -20.62 -18.22
N THR A 68 8.72 -19.68 -18.44
CA THR A 68 8.46 -19.21 -19.80
C THR A 68 9.63 -18.33 -20.21
N GLY A 69 10.57 -18.91 -20.94
CA GLY A 69 11.67 -18.21 -21.58
C GLY A 69 11.13 -17.04 -22.42
N PHE A 70 11.36 -15.83 -21.93
CA PHE A 70 11.07 -14.59 -22.65
C PHE A 70 12.23 -14.31 -23.60
N ASP A 71 12.09 -14.75 -24.84
CA ASP A 71 13.04 -14.42 -25.90
C ASP A 71 12.88 -12.94 -26.28
N GLY A 72 13.87 -12.15 -25.88
CA GLY A 72 13.93 -10.72 -26.15
C GLY A 72 14.54 -10.45 -27.50
N THR A 73 13.72 -9.98 -28.45
CA THR A 73 14.15 -9.22 -29.63
C THR A 73 13.03 -8.22 -29.96
N ASN A 74 13.22 -6.95 -30.35
CA ASN A 74 14.34 -6.02 -30.43
C ASN A 74 13.69 -4.62 -30.53
N ALA A 75 14.05 -3.67 -29.69
CA ALA A 75 13.95 -2.24 -29.98
C ALA A 75 15.00 -1.51 -29.14
N VAL A 76 15.81 -0.70 -29.81
CA VAL A 76 17.04 -0.09 -29.28
C VAL A 76 16.70 0.94 -28.20
N ASP A 77 16.74 0.52 -26.94
CA ASP A 77 16.84 1.39 -25.77
C ASP A 77 18.03 0.90 -24.93
N ASN A 78 18.76 1.80 -24.30
CA ASN A 78 20.08 1.54 -23.68
C ASN A 78 20.02 0.60 -22.46
N GLY A 79 19.54 -0.63 -22.59
CA GLY A 79 19.66 -1.77 -21.65
C GLY A 79 19.26 -1.53 -20.20
N VAL A 80 18.76 -0.35 -19.82
CA VAL A 80 18.50 0.04 -18.43
C VAL A 80 17.00 -0.04 -18.19
N PRO A 81 16.56 -0.87 -17.22
CA PRO A 81 15.14 -0.96 -16.89
C PRO A 81 14.58 0.38 -16.42
N SER A 82 13.33 0.66 -16.82
CA SER A 82 12.55 1.82 -16.35
C SER A 82 12.44 1.83 -14.82
N LYS A 83 12.47 3.02 -14.20
CA LYS A 83 12.25 3.20 -12.75
C LYS A 83 10.90 2.60 -12.31
N PHE A 84 9.89 2.63 -13.17
CA PHE A 84 8.57 2.07 -12.91
C PHE A 84 8.59 0.54 -12.90
N ALA A 85 9.30 -0.10 -13.84
CA ALA A 85 9.48 -1.55 -13.84
C ALA A 85 10.24 -2.02 -12.59
N LEU A 86 11.26 -1.28 -12.17
CA LEU A 86 12.01 -1.55 -10.93
C LEU A 86 11.11 -1.39 -9.70
N TYR A 87 10.23 -0.38 -9.68
CA TYR A 87 9.28 -0.14 -8.60
C TYR A 87 8.28 -1.29 -8.47
N GLN A 88 7.63 -1.68 -9.57
CA GLN A 88 6.67 -2.79 -9.58
C GLN A 88 7.27 -4.08 -9.01
N GLN A 89 8.48 -4.45 -9.43
CA GLN A 89 9.17 -5.64 -8.93
C GLN A 89 9.56 -5.58 -7.45
N SER A 90 9.80 -4.37 -6.92
CA SER A 90 10.36 -4.21 -5.57
C SER A 90 9.35 -3.84 -4.49
N VAL A 91 8.24 -3.22 -4.85
CA VAL A 91 7.28 -2.67 -3.89
C VAL A 91 5.92 -3.35 -3.96
N GLN A 92 5.45 -3.69 -5.17
CA GLN A 92 4.06 -4.11 -5.37
C GLN A 92 3.86 -5.63 -5.21
N SER A 93 2.70 -6.01 -4.69
CA SER A 93 2.28 -7.42 -4.53
C SER A 93 0.77 -7.58 -4.83
N PRO A 94 0.33 -7.27 -6.06
CA PRO A 94 -1.08 -7.06 -6.39
C PRO A 94 -1.98 -8.27 -6.09
N LYS A 95 -1.50 -9.50 -6.28
CA LYS A 95 -2.27 -10.72 -5.97
C LYS A 95 -2.67 -10.82 -4.49
N GLY A 96 -1.73 -10.51 -3.60
CA GLY A 96 -1.98 -10.52 -2.15
C GLY A 96 -2.95 -9.41 -1.75
N ASP A 97 -2.72 -8.20 -2.27
CA ASP A 97 -3.59 -7.05 -2.05
C ASP A 97 -5.03 -7.31 -2.52
N ILE A 98 -5.20 -7.85 -3.74
CA ILE A 98 -6.52 -8.23 -4.29
C ILE A 98 -7.21 -9.28 -3.42
N SER A 99 -6.47 -10.28 -2.95
CA SER A 99 -7.03 -11.30 -2.05
C SER A 99 -7.59 -10.68 -0.76
N TYR A 100 -6.88 -9.71 -0.16
CA TYR A 100 -7.36 -9.00 1.03
C TYR A 100 -8.53 -8.08 0.71
N LEU A 101 -8.50 -7.34 -0.38
CA LEU A 101 -9.61 -6.50 -0.85
C LEU A 101 -10.90 -7.33 -1.01
N GLN A 102 -10.82 -8.50 -1.64
CA GLN A 102 -11.95 -9.42 -1.78
C GLN A 102 -12.43 -9.95 -0.43
N LYS A 103 -11.50 -10.34 0.46
CA LYS A 103 -11.81 -10.80 1.81
C LYS A 103 -12.58 -9.74 2.59
N PHE A 104 -12.08 -8.51 2.64
CA PHE A 104 -12.70 -7.40 3.35
C PHE A 104 -14.08 -7.08 2.78
N PHE A 105 -14.21 -7.06 1.46
CA PHE A 105 -15.49 -6.78 0.81
C PHE A 105 -16.53 -7.85 1.15
N LEU A 106 -16.19 -9.13 1.03
CA LEU A 106 -17.11 -10.23 1.34
C LEU A 106 -17.50 -10.28 2.82
N MET A 107 -16.58 -9.94 3.71
CA MET A 107 -16.80 -9.96 5.15
C MET A 107 -17.67 -8.79 5.64
N TYR A 108 -17.44 -7.57 5.16
CA TYR A 108 -18.14 -6.38 5.66
C TYR A 108 -19.35 -5.94 4.82
N VAL A 109 -19.39 -6.31 3.53
CA VAL A 109 -20.51 -6.01 2.63
C VAL A 109 -21.28 -7.29 2.30
N GLY A 110 -20.58 -8.32 1.85
CA GLY A 110 -21.18 -9.63 1.54
C GLY A 110 -22.26 -9.59 0.45
N GLY A 111 -22.95 -10.72 0.26
CA GLY A 111 -24.12 -10.85 -0.64
C GLY A 111 -23.82 -10.76 -2.14
N ARG A 112 -22.62 -10.35 -2.56
CA ARG A 112 -22.16 -10.29 -3.94
C ARG A 112 -20.64 -10.25 -4.03
N ALA A 113 -20.09 -10.56 -5.21
CA ALA A 113 -18.69 -10.32 -5.50
C ALA A 113 -18.43 -8.85 -5.89
N PRO A 114 -17.27 -8.27 -5.53
CA PRO A 114 -16.86 -6.96 -6.02
C PRO A 114 -16.44 -7.04 -7.50
N LEU A 115 -16.89 -6.07 -8.31
CA LEU A 115 -16.62 -5.97 -9.74
C LEU A 115 -15.93 -4.65 -10.13
N HIS A 116 -16.27 -3.56 -9.46
CA HIS A 116 -15.80 -2.22 -9.85
C HIS A 116 -14.77 -1.68 -8.84
N LEU A 117 -13.50 -1.64 -9.24
CA LEU A 117 -12.40 -1.11 -8.44
C LEU A 117 -12.08 0.33 -8.84
N GLN A 118 -11.74 1.16 -7.86
CA GLN A 118 -11.03 2.42 -8.08
C GLN A 118 -9.73 2.41 -7.27
N GLU A 119 -8.62 2.62 -7.94
CA GLU A 119 -7.29 2.75 -7.36
C GLU A 119 -6.89 4.24 -7.41
N ASP A 120 -6.94 4.89 -6.25
CA ASP A 120 -6.44 6.25 -6.10
C ASP A 120 -4.94 6.20 -5.79
N PHE A 121 -4.19 7.18 -6.31
CA PHE A 121 -2.72 7.15 -6.30
C PHE A 121 -2.15 5.92 -7.02
N CYS A 122 -2.77 5.54 -8.14
CA CYS A 122 -2.50 4.27 -8.81
C CYS A 122 -1.08 4.14 -9.39
N GLY A 123 -0.40 5.25 -9.69
CA GLY A 123 0.90 5.29 -10.35
C GLY A 123 0.89 4.48 -11.65
N THR A 124 1.46 3.27 -11.60
CA THR A 124 1.50 2.35 -12.76
C THR A 124 0.25 1.48 -12.90
N ALA A 125 -0.74 1.63 -12.01
CA ALA A 125 -2.02 0.92 -11.98
C ALA A 125 -1.90 -0.61 -12.10
N LEU A 126 -0.80 -1.21 -11.62
CA LEU A 126 -0.58 -2.65 -11.72
C LEU A 126 -1.66 -3.44 -10.96
N LEU A 127 -2.10 -2.94 -9.81
CA LEU A 127 -3.18 -3.55 -9.04
C LEU A 127 -4.49 -3.55 -9.84
N SER A 128 -4.84 -2.41 -10.45
CA SER A 128 -5.99 -2.31 -11.35
C SER A 128 -5.89 -3.28 -12.54
N VAL A 129 -4.71 -3.41 -13.15
CA VAL A 129 -4.51 -4.34 -14.27
C VAL A 129 -4.66 -5.79 -13.81
N GLU A 130 -4.04 -6.20 -12.70
CA GLU A 130 -4.18 -7.55 -12.14
C GLU A 130 -5.64 -7.84 -11.73
N TRP A 131 -6.34 -6.84 -11.19
CA TRP A 131 -7.77 -6.92 -10.88
C TRP A 131 -8.60 -7.27 -12.12
N LEU A 132 -8.30 -6.66 -13.27
CA LEU A 132 -9.03 -6.92 -14.52
C LEU A 132 -8.79 -8.31 -15.10
N HIS A 133 -7.63 -8.93 -14.82
CA HIS A 133 -7.31 -10.29 -15.27
C HIS A 133 -8.13 -11.36 -14.57
N SER A 134 -8.44 -11.12 -13.30
CA SER A 134 -9.08 -12.13 -12.46
C SER A 134 -10.57 -12.39 -12.77
N ASP A 135 -11.27 -11.49 -13.49
CA ASP A 135 -12.65 -11.71 -13.93
C ASP A 135 -13.00 -10.76 -15.09
N ALA A 136 -13.55 -11.28 -16.19
CA ALA A 136 -13.90 -10.50 -17.39
C ALA A 136 -14.99 -9.44 -17.14
N ARG A 137 -15.77 -9.56 -16.07
CA ARG A 137 -16.80 -8.57 -15.69
C ARG A 137 -16.24 -7.40 -14.89
N ARG A 138 -15.00 -7.49 -14.41
CA ARG A 138 -14.37 -6.45 -13.59
C ARG A 138 -14.07 -5.22 -14.42
N THR A 139 -14.18 -4.05 -13.80
CA THR A 139 -13.72 -2.77 -14.36
C THR A 139 -12.83 -2.07 -13.34
N ALA A 140 -11.92 -1.24 -13.82
CA ALA A 140 -11.03 -0.48 -12.96
C ALA A 140 -10.96 1.00 -13.36
N VAL A 141 -10.83 1.86 -12.36
CA VAL A 141 -10.52 3.28 -12.54
C VAL A 141 -9.23 3.57 -11.79
N GLY A 142 -8.23 4.12 -12.48
CA GLY A 142 -7.02 4.64 -11.85
C GLY A 142 -7.03 6.16 -11.82
N LEU A 143 -6.66 6.77 -10.69
CA LEU A 143 -6.50 8.21 -10.56
C LEU A 143 -5.10 8.52 -10.01
N ASP A 144 -4.31 9.32 -10.72
CA ASP A 144 -2.99 9.75 -10.25
C ASP A 144 -2.61 11.15 -10.74
N LEU A 145 -1.67 11.79 -10.03
CA LEU A 145 -1.03 13.05 -10.41
C LEU A 145 0.17 12.85 -11.34
N ASP A 146 0.79 11.67 -11.34
CA ASP A 146 1.98 11.37 -12.14
C ASP A 146 1.57 10.87 -13.53
N VAL A 147 1.45 11.82 -14.48
CA VAL A 147 1.17 11.51 -15.89
C VAL A 147 2.25 10.62 -16.54
N GLU A 148 3.51 10.68 -16.08
CA GLU A 148 4.59 9.82 -16.59
C GLU A 148 4.30 8.35 -16.23
N ALA A 149 3.89 8.09 -15.00
CA ALA A 149 3.52 6.75 -14.53
C ALA A 149 2.27 6.21 -15.25
N LEU A 150 1.26 7.07 -15.46
CA LEU A 150 0.03 6.70 -16.18
C LEU A 150 0.31 6.37 -17.66
N ASN A 151 1.12 7.17 -18.34
CA ASN A 151 1.51 6.89 -19.72
C ASN A 151 2.33 5.60 -19.81
N TRP A 152 3.28 5.41 -18.89
CA TRP A 152 4.05 4.16 -18.82
C TRP A 152 3.17 2.94 -18.59
N CYS A 153 2.12 3.05 -17.76
CA CYS A 153 1.11 1.99 -17.57
C CYS A 153 0.41 1.66 -18.88
N MET A 154 -0.03 2.66 -19.65
CA MET A 154 -0.70 2.42 -20.93
C MET A 154 0.20 1.64 -21.89
N GLU A 155 1.47 2.04 -22.01
CA GLU A 155 2.45 1.39 -22.90
C GLU A 155 2.87 0.00 -22.43
N SER A 156 3.09 -0.18 -21.13
CA SER A 156 3.76 -1.37 -20.59
C SER A 156 2.81 -2.40 -20.00
N ASN A 157 1.74 -1.96 -19.33
CA ASN A 157 0.79 -2.85 -18.68
C ASN A 157 -0.47 -3.07 -19.53
N VAL A 158 -1.04 -2.03 -20.14
CA VAL A 158 -2.32 -2.17 -20.87
C VAL A 158 -2.08 -2.72 -22.28
N ASN A 159 -1.20 -2.09 -23.06
CA ASN A 159 -0.98 -2.45 -24.47
C ASN A 159 -0.37 -3.84 -24.67
N ARG A 160 0.40 -4.34 -23.70
CA ARG A 160 1.04 -5.66 -23.80
C ARG A 160 0.07 -6.82 -23.61
N ILE A 161 -1.12 -6.57 -23.06
CA ILE A 161 -1.97 -7.65 -22.55
C ILE A 161 -3.27 -7.83 -23.36
N GLY A 162 -3.67 -6.85 -24.18
CA GLY A 162 -4.68 -7.02 -25.23
C GLY A 162 -5.91 -6.10 -25.10
N ALA A 163 -6.72 -6.06 -26.16
CA ALA A 163 -7.82 -5.10 -26.34
C ALA A 163 -8.91 -5.18 -25.25
N ASP A 164 -9.09 -6.34 -24.62
CA ASP A 164 -10.12 -6.54 -23.59
C ASP A 164 -9.84 -5.70 -22.33
N VAL A 165 -8.62 -5.75 -21.79
CA VAL A 165 -8.22 -4.97 -20.60
C VAL A 165 -8.31 -3.47 -20.89
N CYS A 166 -7.87 -3.03 -22.07
CA CYS A 166 -7.92 -1.63 -22.48
C CYS A 166 -9.35 -1.06 -22.47
N SER A 167 -10.37 -1.87 -22.78
CA SER A 167 -11.77 -1.43 -22.79
C SER A 167 -12.41 -1.32 -21.40
N ARG A 168 -11.79 -1.92 -20.37
CA ARG A 168 -12.34 -2.05 -19.01
C ARG A 168 -11.58 -1.24 -17.95
N ILE A 169 -10.48 -0.59 -18.35
CA ILE A 169 -9.71 0.34 -17.51
C ILE A 169 -9.94 1.79 -17.96
N SER A 170 -10.01 2.72 -17.01
CA SER A 170 -9.99 4.15 -17.29
C SER A 170 -9.01 4.85 -16.36
N LEU A 171 -7.97 5.45 -16.93
CA LEU A 171 -6.95 6.17 -16.17
C LEU A 171 -7.19 7.68 -16.26
N PHE A 172 -7.13 8.35 -15.12
CA PHE A 172 -7.34 9.79 -14.99
C PHE A 172 -6.12 10.46 -14.40
N HIS A 173 -5.64 11.50 -15.09
CA HIS A 173 -4.62 12.40 -14.57
C HIS A 173 -5.30 13.54 -13.81
N GLY A 174 -5.08 13.60 -12.50
CA GLY A 174 -5.65 14.63 -11.65
C GLY A 174 -5.38 14.46 -10.17
N ASN A 175 -5.86 15.42 -9.38
CA ASN A 175 -5.70 15.43 -7.93
C ASN A 175 -6.86 14.71 -7.26
N VAL A 176 -6.58 13.78 -6.34
CA VAL A 176 -7.60 13.08 -5.53
C VAL A 176 -8.44 14.03 -4.66
N LEU A 177 -7.97 15.25 -4.41
CA LEU A 177 -8.73 16.30 -3.72
C LEU A 177 -9.70 17.05 -4.64
N GLN A 178 -9.60 16.85 -5.96
CA GLN A 178 -10.47 17.44 -6.98
C GLN A 178 -10.78 16.41 -8.09
N PRO A 179 -11.30 15.22 -7.75
CA PRO A 179 -11.35 14.09 -8.67
C PRO A 179 -12.18 14.37 -9.93
N LEU A 180 -13.23 15.21 -9.82
CA LEU A 180 -14.11 15.59 -10.93
C LEU A 180 -13.42 16.42 -12.02
N GLU A 181 -12.29 17.08 -11.69
CA GLU A 181 -11.49 17.87 -12.63
C GLU A 181 -10.46 17.02 -13.37
N SER A 182 -10.25 15.77 -12.94
CA SER A 182 -9.26 14.86 -13.50
C SER A 182 -9.58 14.53 -14.96
N LYS A 183 -8.55 14.48 -15.79
CA LYS A 183 -8.67 14.30 -17.23
C LYS A 183 -8.37 12.86 -17.62
N LEU A 184 -9.21 12.28 -18.47
CA LEU A 184 -8.96 10.95 -19.03
C LEU A 184 -7.64 10.95 -19.80
N VAL A 185 -6.79 9.96 -19.52
CA VAL A 185 -5.56 9.72 -20.26
C VAL A 185 -5.95 9.02 -21.57
N ASN A 186 -5.96 9.79 -22.67
CA ASN A 186 -6.19 9.24 -23.99
C ASN A 186 -4.87 8.74 -24.56
N PHE A 187 -4.82 7.46 -24.95
CA PHE A 187 -3.71 6.94 -25.72
C PHE A 187 -4.01 7.12 -27.22
N SER A 188 -3.25 8.01 -27.87
CA SER A 188 -3.12 8.07 -29.33
C SER A 188 -1.88 7.24 -29.69
N PRO A 189 -2.01 6.09 -30.37
CA PRO A 189 -0.85 5.33 -30.84
C PRO A 189 0.05 6.13 -31.81
N ASP A 190 -0.45 7.24 -32.38
CA ASP A 190 0.21 7.98 -33.46
C ASP A 190 1.16 9.11 -32.98
N GLU A 191 1.14 9.52 -31.70
CA GLU A 191 2.03 10.59 -31.23
C GLU A 191 3.50 10.14 -31.05
N SER A 192 3.75 8.83 -31.00
CA SER A 192 5.10 8.24 -30.92
C SER A 192 5.87 8.29 -32.25
N MET A 193 5.18 8.43 -33.39
CA MET A 193 5.80 8.41 -34.74
C MET A 193 6.17 9.81 -35.28
N GLN A 194 5.74 10.90 -34.65
CA GLN A 194 5.97 12.26 -35.21
C GLN A 194 7.34 12.86 -34.87
N ASN A 195 8.15 12.20 -34.03
CA ASN A 195 9.49 12.69 -33.67
C ASN A 195 10.63 12.07 -34.52
N MET A 196 10.31 11.27 -35.56
CA MET A 196 11.30 10.60 -36.41
C MET A 196 11.20 10.93 -37.91
N THR A 197 10.71 12.10 -38.30
CA THR A 197 10.89 12.58 -39.69
C THR A 197 12.20 13.35 -39.85
N LEU A 198 13.21 12.59 -40.26
CA LEU A 198 14.32 12.89 -41.18
C LEU A 198 14.55 14.38 -41.52
N ARG A 199 15.71 14.88 -41.09
CA ARG A 199 16.38 16.02 -41.73
C ARG A 199 17.02 15.51 -43.02
N ASP A 200 16.38 15.82 -44.15
CA ASP A 200 17.05 15.81 -45.45
C ASP A 200 17.09 17.21 -46.05
N ASN A 201 18.10 17.35 -46.90
CA ASN A 201 18.88 18.53 -47.23
C ASN A 201 18.32 19.34 -48.43
N GLU A 202 18.74 20.61 -48.46
CA GLU A 202 19.00 21.49 -49.63
C GLU A 202 17.87 22.09 -50.49
N GLY A 203 18.04 23.39 -50.81
CA GLY A 203 17.84 23.90 -52.18
C GLY A 203 16.88 25.08 -52.39
N ASP A 204 17.37 26.29 -52.12
CA ASP A 204 17.24 27.56 -52.89
C ASP A 204 15.91 28.08 -53.50
N SER A 205 15.80 29.42 -53.48
CA SER A 205 14.97 30.33 -54.30
C SER A 205 13.74 31.03 -53.68
N VAL A 206 13.78 32.35 -53.86
CA VAL A 206 12.92 33.43 -53.37
C VAL A 206 11.61 33.56 -54.16
N THR A 207 10.48 33.82 -53.49
CA THR A 207 9.46 34.89 -53.77
C THR A 207 8.11 34.57 -53.11
N GLY A 208 7.42 35.59 -52.58
CA GLY A 208 5.95 35.55 -52.42
C GLY A 208 5.41 35.83 -51.02
N MET A 209 4.86 37.03 -50.85
CA MET A 209 4.12 37.53 -49.68
C MET A 209 2.79 36.78 -49.43
N ASN A 210 2.36 36.83 -48.16
CA ASN A 210 1.00 36.71 -47.63
C ASN A 210 0.39 35.30 -47.51
N SER A 211 0.40 34.76 -46.30
CA SER A 211 -0.81 34.58 -45.46
C SER A 211 -0.46 33.71 -44.26
N SER A 212 -0.81 34.18 -43.06
CA SER A 212 -0.62 33.43 -41.82
C SER A 212 -1.41 32.12 -41.87
N PRO A 213 -0.79 30.94 -41.69
CA PRO A 213 -1.54 29.76 -41.35
C PRO A 213 -1.83 29.85 -39.85
N GLY A 214 -3.07 30.19 -39.52
CA GLY A 214 -3.61 29.96 -38.20
C GLY A 214 -3.40 28.49 -37.87
N SER A 215 -2.45 28.22 -36.96
CA SER A 215 -2.32 26.95 -36.28
C SER A 215 -3.63 26.73 -35.53
N THR A 216 -4.55 26.04 -36.19
CA THR A 216 -5.73 25.46 -35.59
C THR A 216 -5.19 24.39 -34.66
N LYS A 217 -4.93 24.79 -33.40
CA LYS A 217 -4.76 23.86 -32.29
C LYS A 217 -5.99 22.95 -32.33
N THR A 218 -5.81 21.72 -32.79
CA THR A 218 -6.76 20.64 -32.59
C THR A 218 -6.94 20.52 -31.08
N VAL A 219 -8.02 21.10 -30.57
CA VAL A 219 -8.40 20.97 -29.17
C VAL A 219 -8.74 19.50 -28.99
N GLN A 220 -7.77 18.70 -28.56
CA GLN A 220 -8.05 17.36 -28.06
C GLN A 220 -8.99 17.54 -26.87
N ASN A 221 -10.27 17.26 -27.10
CA ASN A 221 -11.34 17.38 -26.12
C ASN A 221 -11.13 16.27 -25.08
N THR A 222 -10.24 16.53 -24.12
CA THR A 222 -9.92 15.60 -23.02
C THR A 222 -11.11 15.55 -22.09
N LYS A 223 -11.83 14.41 -22.09
CA LYS A 223 -13.00 14.21 -21.22
C LYS A 223 -12.56 14.25 -19.76
N SER A 224 -13.26 15.01 -18.93
CA SER A 224 -13.03 14.98 -17.48
C SER A 224 -13.85 13.87 -16.82
N LEU A 225 -13.48 13.46 -15.60
CA LEU A 225 -14.19 12.42 -14.85
C LEU A 225 -15.69 12.74 -14.68
N LYS A 226 -16.02 14.01 -14.46
CA LYS A 226 -17.42 14.49 -14.36
C LYS A 226 -18.25 14.28 -15.63
N ASP A 227 -17.60 14.14 -16.79
CA ASP A 227 -18.26 14.01 -18.10
C ASP A 227 -18.47 12.54 -18.51
N ILE A 228 -17.99 11.59 -17.69
CA ILE A 228 -18.01 10.15 -18.01
C ILE A 228 -18.92 9.42 -17.02
N GLN A 229 -19.91 8.72 -17.56
CA GLN A 229 -20.74 7.83 -16.76
C GLN A 229 -19.98 6.54 -16.47
N LEU A 230 -19.53 6.37 -15.23
CA LEU A 230 -18.86 5.16 -14.77
C LEU A 230 -19.78 4.40 -13.78
N PRO A 231 -19.66 3.06 -13.68
CA PRO A 231 -20.31 2.31 -12.62
C PRO A 231 -19.85 2.80 -11.25
N ALA A 232 -20.76 2.77 -10.26
CA ALA A 232 -20.39 3.02 -8.87
C ALA A 232 -19.38 1.98 -8.37
N LYS A 233 -18.48 2.37 -7.47
CA LYS A 233 -17.35 1.54 -7.06
C LYS A 233 -17.74 0.60 -5.93
N ASP A 234 -17.29 -0.64 -6.01
CA ASP A 234 -17.43 -1.59 -4.93
C ASP A 234 -16.30 -1.43 -3.92
N ILE A 235 -15.11 -1.12 -4.44
CA ILE A 235 -13.89 -0.93 -3.67
C ILE A 235 -13.21 0.34 -4.19
N VAL A 236 -12.83 1.21 -3.26
CA VAL A 236 -11.87 2.30 -3.51
C VAL A 236 -10.64 1.99 -2.66
N CYS A 237 -9.44 2.04 -3.21
CA CYS A 237 -8.22 1.79 -2.45
C CYS A 237 -7.12 2.84 -2.70
N ALA A 238 -6.31 3.07 -1.68
CA ALA A 238 -5.09 3.89 -1.74
C ALA A 238 -3.95 3.16 -1.02
N PHE A 239 -3.15 2.42 -1.78
CA PHE A 239 -2.09 1.55 -1.26
C PHE A 239 -0.68 2.14 -1.38
N ASN A 240 0.30 1.42 -0.82
CA ASN A 240 1.70 1.81 -0.72
C ASN A 240 1.90 3.12 0.05
N TYR A 241 1.09 3.29 1.10
CA TYR A 241 1.12 4.42 2.05
C TYR A 241 0.81 5.78 1.41
N SER A 242 0.13 5.78 0.27
CA SER A 242 -0.07 6.97 -0.56
C SER A 242 -0.80 8.11 0.16
N CYS A 243 -1.68 7.79 1.12
CA CYS A 243 -2.34 8.80 1.95
C CYS A 243 -1.38 9.65 2.80
N CYS A 244 -0.14 9.17 3.05
CA CYS A 244 0.89 9.96 3.71
C CYS A 244 1.35 11.17 2.89
N CYS A 245 1.05 11.22 1.58
CA CYS A 245 1.28 12.40 0.73
C CYS A 245 0.30 13.55 1.06
N LEU A 246 -0.83 13.27 1.72
CA LEU A 246 -1.74 14.29 2.22
C LEU A 246 -1.28 14.75 3.61
N HIS A 247 -0.77 15.97 3.72
CA HIS A 247 -0.17 16.45 4.98
C HIS A 247 -1.17 17.10 5.93
N ASN A 248 -2.30 17.60 5.42
CA ASN A 248 -3.30 18.28 6.24
C ASN A 248 -4.46 17.35 6.57
N ARG A 249 -4.96 17.43 7.80
CA ARG A 249 -6.12 16.64 8.23
C ARG A 249 -7.38 16.97 7.42
N LYS A 250 -7.57 18.26 7.10
CA LYS A 250 -8.70 18.72 6.29
C LYS A 250 -8.70 18.08 4.90
N ASP A 251 -7.51 17.97 4.29
CA ASP A 251 -7.35 17.35 2.97
C ASP A 251 -7.59 15.84 3.04
N LEU A 252 -7.11 15.17 4.10
CA LEU A 252 -7.37 13.74 4.29
C LEU A 252 -8.87 13.44 4.48
N VAL A 253 -9.59 14.23 5.29
CA VAL A 253 -11.05 14.10 5.43
C VAL A 253 -11.76 14.41 4.12
N LEU A 254 -11.34 15.45 3.39
CA LEU A 254 -11.91 15.78 2.10
C LEU A 254 -11.74 14.62 1.10
N TYR A 255 -10.54 14.04 1.04
CA TYR A 255 -10.27 12.85 0.24
C TYR A 255 -11.18 11.68 0.62
N PHE A 256 -11.31 11.37 1.91
CA PHE A 256 -12.20 10.30 2.37
C PHE A 256 -13.68 10.57 2.03
N LYS A 257 -14.14 11.83 2.05
CA LYS A 257 -15.48 12.18 1.56
C LYS A 257 -15.63 11.91 0.05
N HIS A 258 -14.60 12.17 -0.75
CA HIS A 258 -14.61 11.83 -2.17
C HIS A 258 -14.64 10.31 -2.39
N ALA A 259 -13.80 9.56 -1.67
CA ALA A 259 -13.79 8.10 -1.73
C ALA A 259 -15.16 7.51 -1.34
N LEU A 260 -15.76 7.97 -0.23
CA LEU A 260 -17.10 7.56 0.20
C LEU A 260 -18.18 7.85 -0.86
N ASN A 261 -18.12 9.03 -1.49
CA ASN A 261 -19.08 9.41 -2.53
C ASN A 261 -18.95 8.59 -3.82
N ALA A 262 -17.78 8.02 -4.12
CA ALA A 262 -17.57 7.14 -5.27
C ALA A 262 -18.11 5.72 -5.04
N LEU A 263 -18.27 5.31 -3.78
CA LEU A 263 -18.72 3.97 -3.41
C LEU A 263 -20.21 3.73 -3.72
N SER A 264 -20.51 2.48 -4.03
CA SER A 264 -21.85 1.99 -4.34
C SER A 264 -22.78 2.11 -3.14
N ARG A 265 -23.98 2.64 -3.38
CA ARG A 265 -25.07 2.68 -2.39
C ARG A 265 -25.58 1.28 -1.99
N LYS A 266 -25.22 0.24 -2.75
CA LYS A 266 -25.49 -1.17 -2.43
C LYS A 266 -24.44 -1.75 -1.45
N GLY A 267 -23.62 -0.91 -0.83
CA GLY A 267 -22.50 -1.29 0.02
C GLY A 267 -21.19 -1.33 -0.77
N GLY A 268 -20.13 -0.80 -0.16
CA GLY A 268 -18.78 -0.75 -0.68
C GLY A 268 -17.78 -0.43 0.44
N ILE A 269 -16.49 -0.63 0.16
CA ILE A 269 -15.42 -0.40 1.13
C ILE A 269 -14.35 0.54 0.56
N PHE A 270 -13.80 1.36 1.45
CA PHE A 270 -12.53 2.04 1.23
C PHE A 270 -11.42 1.29 1.96
N VAL A 271 -10.26 1.10 1.34
CA VAL A 271 -9.11 0.44 1.97
C VAL A 271 -7.83 1.23 1.72
N MET A 272 -7.09 1.51 2.79
CA MET A 272 -5.73 2.05 2.70
C MET A 272 -4.76 1.24 3.55
N ASP A 273 -3.47 1.41 3.32
CA ASP A 273 -2.42 0.84 4.15
C ASP A 273 -1.60 1.91 4.88
N LEU A 274 -1.02 1.50 6.00
CA LEU A 274 -0.14 2.33 6.81
C LEU A 274 0.93 1.44 7.45
N TYR A 275 2.14 1.97 7.58
CA TYR A 275 3.19 1.38 8.39
C TYR A 275 3.38 2.18 9.67
N GLY A 276 3.96 1.56 10.68
CA GLY A 276 4.35 2.26 11.89
C GLY A 276 5.25 1.40 12.77
N GLY A 277 5.36 1.79 14.04
CA GLY A 277 6.27 1.18 15.02
C GLY A 277 7.36 2.16 15.46
N THR A 278 8.15 1.81 16.47
CA THR A 278 9.18 2.73 17.01
C THR A 278 10.23 3.10 15.96
N SER A 279 10.60 2.17 15.07
CA SER A 279 11.56 2.43 13.99
C SER A 279 11.03 3.40 12.92
N SER A 280 9.71 3.53 12.80
CA SER A 280 9.07 4.43 11.82
C SER A 280 9.23 5.92 12.17
N GLU A 281 9.59 6.25 13.41
CA GLU A 281 9.82 7.62 13.88
C GLU A 281 11.33 7.94 14.02
N GLY A 282 12.19 7.28 13.24
CA GLY A 282 13.63 7.56 13.20
C GLY A 282 14.25 7.36 11.83
N MET A 283 15.57 7.56 11.70
CA MET A 283 16.28 7.23 10.46
C MET A 283 16.27 5.72 10.21
N LEU A 284 15.84 5.32 9.02
CA LEU A 284 15.76 3.91 8.65
C LEU A 284 16.23 3.69 7.23
N ARG A 285 16.98 2.61 6.99
CA ARG A 285 17.44 2.22 5.66
C ARG A 285 17.30 0.71 5.49
N LEU A 286 16.43 0.31 4.59
CA LEU A 286 16.12 -1.09 4.30
C LEU A 286 16.60 -1.43 2.89
N GLN A 287 17.11 -2.66 2.70
CA GLN A 287 17.61 -3.12 1.41
C GLN A 287 17.02 -4.48 1.06
N ARG A 288 16.68 -4.66 -0.22
CA ARG A 288 16.26 -5.94 -0.77
C ARG A 288 17.06 -6.22 -2.04
N ARG A 289 17.63 -7.42 -2.13
CA ARG A 289 18.39 -7.86 -3.31
C ARG A 289 17.50 -8.64 -4.26
N PHE A 290 17.55 -8.27 -5.54
CA PHE A 290 16.96 -8.98 -6.67
C PHE A 290 18.08 -9.47 -7.60
N PRO A 291 17.82 -10.42 -8.51
CA PRO A 291 18.85 -10.94 -9.41
C PRO A 291 19.61 -9.84 -10.18
N ASN A 292 18.88 -8.85 -10.70
CA ASN A 292 19.44 -7.82 -11.58
C ASN A 292 19.72 -6.46 -10.90
N PHE A 293 19.20 -6.24 -9.70
CA PHE A 293 19.37 -4.96 -9.00
C PHE A 293 19.19 -5.09 -7.48
N THR A 294 19.67 -4.10 -6.74
CA THR A 294 19.35 -3.94 -5.30
C THR A 294 18.42 -2.74 -5.12
N TYR A 295 17.29 -2.97 -4.46
CA TYR A 295 16.36 -1.94 -4.02
C TYR A 295 16.76 -1.44 -2.63
N VAL A 296 16.73 -0.12 -2.45
CA VAL A 296 16.97 0.54 -1.16
C VAL A 296 15.82 1.48 -0.87
N TRP A 297 15.16 1.28 0.27
CA TRP A 297 14.21 2.20 0.86
C TRP A 297 14.93 2.99 1.96
N GLU A 298 14.91 4.30 1.89
CA GLU A 298 15.57 5.20 2.84
C GLU A 298 14.56 6.18 3.42
N GLN A 299 14.50 6.24 4.74
CA GLN A 299 13.73 7.19 5.54
C GLN A 299 14.69 8.14 6.26
N ALA A 300 14.48 9.44 6.04
CA ALA A 300 15.20 10.48 6.75
C ALA A 300 14.70 10.64 8.21
N GLU A 301 15.37 11.51 8.97
CA GLU A 301 14.96 11.87 10.33
C GLU A 301 13.49 12.31 10.38
N PHE A 302 12.80 11.96 11.48
CA PHE A 302 11.39 12.23 11.67
C PHE A 302 11.16 13.54 12.43
N ASP A 303 10.44 14.48 11.83
CA ASP A 303 9.99 15.70 12.51
C ASP A 303 8.77 15.37 13.37
N ILE A 304 8.95 15.32 14.69
CA ILE A 304 7.88 14.98 15.65
C ILE A 304 6.79 16.05 15.76
N ILE A 305 7.06 17.31 15.40
CA ILE A 305 6.09 18.42 15.49
C ILE A 305 5.16 18.35 14.27
N GLN A 306 5.73 18.19 13.08
CA GLN A 306 4.95 18.09 11.84
C GLN A 306 4.48 16.66 11.54
N ARG A 307 5.03 15.68 12.27
CA ARG A 307 4.95 14.24 11.99
C ARG A 307 5.38 13.89 10.56
N LYS A 308 6.45 14.52 10.05
CA LYS A 308 6.90 14.37 8.66
C LYS A 308 8.24 13.68 8.54
N THR A 309 8.41 12.94 7.45
CA THR A 309 9.70 12.41 7.02
C THR A 309 9.83 12.43 5.49
N ARG A 310 11.06 12.32 5.01
CA ARG A 310 11.34 12.14 3.58
C ARG A 310 11.66 10.67 3.33
N ILE A 311 10.93 10.07 2.40
CA ILE A 311 11.20 8.73 1.89
C ILE A 311 11.89 8.84 0.53
N SER A 312 12.89 8.00 0.30
CA SER A 312 13.63 7.95 -0.96
C SER A 312 13.89 6.52 -1.38
N LEU A 313 13.58 6.22 -2.63
CA LEU A 313 13.81 4.91 -3.23
C LEU A 313 15.02 4.98 -4.15
N HIS A 314 15.92 4.03 -4.01
CA HIS A 314 17.13 3.93 -4.82
C HIS A 314 17.25 2.54 -5.43
N PHE A 315 17.82 2.47 -6.63
CA PHE A 315 18.09 1.21 -7.31
C PHE A 315 19.56 1.14 -7.69
N ASN A 316 20.24 0.07 -7.30
CA ASN A 316 21.60 -0.23 -7.72
C ASN A 316 21.56 -1.34 -8.77
N LEU A 317 21.77 -0.98 -10.04
CA LEU A 317 21.71 -1.92 -11.17
C LEU A 317 23.03 -2.69 -11.26
N HIS A 318 22.95 -4.02 -11.19
CA HIS A 318 24.13 -4.88 -11.10
C HIS A 318 24.92 -4.90 -12.42
N LYS A 319 24.24 -5.10 -13.56
CA LYS A 319 24.87 -5.24 -14.88
C LYS A 319 25.55 -3.95 -15.36
N GLN A 320 24.89 -2.82 -15.15
CA GLN A 320 25.35 -1.50 -15.62
C GLN A 320 26.23 -0.79 -14.58
N HIS A 321 26.45 -1.39 -13.41
CA HIS A 321 27.13 -0.78 -12.26
C HIS A 321 26.65 0.66 -11.95
N ARG A 322 25.35 0.90 -12.16
CA ARG A 322 24.73 2.24 -12.09
C ARG A 322 23.79 2.34 -10.90
N LYS A 323 23.91 3.43 -10.14
CA LYS A 323 22.98 3.75 -9.05
C LYS A 323 21.98 4.82 -9.49
N LEU A 324 20.71 4.44 -9.56
CA LEU A 324 19.58 5.36 -9.64
C LEU A 324 19.26 5.84 -8.22
N ARG A 325 19.75 7.02 -7.85
CA ARG A 325 19.46 7.62 -6.54
C ARG A 325 18.20 8.47 -6.64
N HIS A 326 17.38 8.47 -5.57
CA HIS A 326 16.15 9.28 -5.51
C HIS A 326 15.25 9.03 -6.73
N ALA A 327 15.19 7.76 -7.19
CA ALA A 327 14.36 7.37 -8.31
C ALA A 327 12.89 7.72 -8.04
N PHE A 328 12.49 7.60 -6.78
CA PHE A 328 11.29 8.20 -6.22
C PHE A 328 11.65 8.89 -4.91
N SER A 329 11.02 10.04 -4.64
CA SER A 329 11.18 10.78 -3.40
C SER A 329 9.83 11.33 -2.96
N TYR A 330 9.50 11.09 -1.70
CA TYR A 330 8.22 11.50 -1.13
C TYR A 330 8.45 12.32 0.13
N SER A 331 7.63 13.35 0.32
CA SER A 331 7.45 13.97 1.62
C SER A 331 6.19 13.39 2.23
N TRP A 332 6.33 12.63 3.31
CA TRP A 332 5.24 11.94 3.96
C TRP A 332 4.94 12.58 5.31
N ARG A 333 3.65 12.68 5.64
CA ARG A 333 3.17 12.80 7.01
C ARG A 333 2.79 11.41 7.52
N LEU A 334 3.39 10.98 8.61
CA LEU A 334 3.05 9.72 9.26
C LEU A 334 1.84 9.92 10.17
N TRP A 335 0.71 9.37 9.73
CA TRP A 335 -0.53 9.36 10.48
C TRP A 335 -0.50 8.31 11.60
N SER A 336 -1.28 8.51 12.65
CA SER A 336 -1.56 7.45 13.63
C SER A 336 -2.86 6.72 13.25
N LEU A 337 -2.99 5.43 13.61
CA LEU A 337 -4.21 4.66 13.35
C LEU A 337 -5.47 5.36 13.93
N PRO A 338 -5.45 5.90 15.16
CA PRO A 338 -6.59 6.67 15.69
C PRO A 338 -6.90 7.94 14.88
N GLU A 339 -5.89 8.70 14.44
CA GLU A 339 -6.12 9.89 13.60
C GLU A 339 -6.82 9.53 12.27
N VAL A 340 -6.41 8.42 11.64
CA VAL A 340 -7.05 7.96 10.40
C VAL A 340 -8.50 7.53 10.65
N LYS A 341 -8.75 6.80 11.75
CA LYS A 341 -10.10 6.40 12.15
C LYS A 341 -11.00 7.61 12.35
N ASP A 342 -10.56 8.61 13.13
CA ASP A 342 -11.33 9.83 13.37
C ASP A 342 -11.64 10.56 12.05
N CYS A 343 -10.71 10.57 11.09
CA CYS A 343 -10.93 11.18 9.78
C CYS A 343 -11.93 10.41 8.91
N LEU A 344 -11.90 9.08 8.94
CA LEU A 344 -12.87 8.23 8.23
C LEU A 344 -14.27 8.37 8.82
N GLU A 345 -14.39 8.35 10.15
CA GLU A 345 -15.66 8.57 10.84
C GLU A 345 -16.23 9.97 10.56
N GLU A 346 -15.39 11.02 10.58
CA GLU A 346 -15.81 12.38 10.20
C GLU A 346 -16.23 12.49 8.73
N ALA A 347 -15.60 11.72 7.84
CA ALA A 347 -15.99 11.67 6.43
C ALA A 347 -17.35 11.00 6.22
N GLY A 348 -17.82 10.19 7.18
CA GLY A 348 -19.13 9.54 7.19
C GLY A 348 -19.10 8.03 6.95
N PHE A 349 -17.93 7.38 7.04
CA PHE A 349 -17.87 5.92 7.03
C PHE A 349 -18.55 5.34 8.28
N ARG A 350 -19.33 4.27 8.09
CA ARG A 350 -20.17 3.66 9.13
C ARG A 350 -19.38 2.93 10.20
N SER A 351 -18.30 2.26 9.78
CA SER A 351 -17.40 1.54 10.67
C SER A 351 -16.00 1.50 10.08
N VAL A 352 -14.99 1.51 10.95
CA VAL A 352 -13.58 1.43 10.58
C VAL A 352 -12.95 0.22 11.28
N HIS A 353 -12.24 -0.60 10.51
CA HIS A 353 -11.60 -1.82 10.99
C HIS A 353 -10.11 -1.81 10.69
N PHE A 354 -9.32 -2.33 11.63
CA PHE A 354 -7.87 -2.42 11.49
C PHE A 354 -7.46 -3.88 11.33
N TRP A 355 -6.73 -4.15 10.26
CA TRP A 355 -6.10 -5.43 9.99
C TRP A 355 -4.61 -5.23 10.11
N ILE A 356 -3.98 -5.76 11.15
CA ILE A 356 -2.59 -5.47 11.52
C ILE A 356 -1.76 -6.75 11.39
N ARG A 357 -0.50 -6.60 10.97
CA ARG A 357 0.52 -7.63 11.09
C ARG A 357 1.77 -7.06 11.74
N SER A 358 2.38 -7.86 12.60
CA SER A 358 3.75 -7.62 13.08
C SER A 358 4.72 -7.75 11.91
N MET A 359 5.73 -6.87 11.89
CA MET A 359 6.83 -6.93 10.93
C MET A 359 8.12 -7.26 11.69
N PRO A 360 9.10 -7.93 11.05
CA PRO A 360 10.40 -8.18 11.69
C PRO A 360 11.06 -6.89 12.16
N ASP A 361 11.85 -6.94 13.23
CA ASP A 361 12.54 -5.75 13.72
C ASP A 361 13.42 -5.13 12.63
N SER A 362 13.44 -3.80 12.59
CA SER A 362 14.17 -3.01 11.59
C SER A 362 15.65 -3.38 11.49
N GLU A 363 16.31 -3.73 12.61
CA GLU A 363 17.68 -4.22 12.64
C GLU A 363 17.87 -5.55 11.88
N GLN A 364 16.87 -6.42 11.91
CA GLN A 364 16.90 -7.72 11.20
C GLN A 364 16.64 -7.54 9.69
N ILE A 365 15.94 -6.48 9.29
CA ILE A 365 15.60 -6.19 7.88
C ILE A 365 16.75 -5.51 7.12
N ARG A 366 17.75 -4.94 7.81
CA ARG A 366 18.84 -4.15 7.19
C ARG A 366 19.60 -4.87 6.06
N CYS A 367 19.59 -6.21 6.02
CA CYS A 367 20.17 -6.99 4.94
C CYS A 367 19.41 -8.31 4.70
N THR A 368 18.18 -8.23 4.21
CA THR A 368 17.47 -9.44 3.75
C THR A 368 17.92 -9.77 2.33
N ASP A 369 18.69 -10.86 2.18
CA ASP A 369 18.79 -11.54 0.89
C ASP A 369 17.37 -12.01 0.50
N GLY A 370 17.02 -11.85 -0.78
CA GLY A 370 15.68 -12.13 -1.27
C GLY A 370 15.16 -13.51 -0.83
N LEU A 371 13.89 -13.51 -0.44
CA LEU A 371 13.04 -14.63 -0.02
C LEU A 371 13.16 -15.12 1.44
N SER A 372 11.99 -15.12 2.08
CA SER A 372 11.60 -15.97 3.23
C SER A 372 12.11 -15.65 4.64
N VAL A 373 11.70 -14.50 5.19
CA VAL A 373 11.46 -14.43 6.65
C VAL A 373 10.11 -13.74 6.86
N GLY A 374 9.06 -14.55 7.05
CA GLY A 374 7.70 -14.05 7.34
C GLY A 374 6.55 -14.59 6.46
N ARG A 375 6.68 -15.77 5.83
CA ARG A 375 5.58 -16.34 5.01
C ARG A 375 4.31 -16.68 5.80
N ASP A 376 4.34 -16.68 7.14
CA ASP A 376 3.21 -17.16 7.96
C ASP A 376 2.45 -16.08 8.74
N VAL A 377 2.87 -14.82 8.77
CA VAL A 377 2.13 -13.79 9.51
C VAL A 377 1.14 -13.09 8.59
N LYS A 378 -0.08 -13.63 8.54
CA LYS A 378 -1.22 -13.01 7.87
C LYS A 378 -1.66 -11.76 8.64
N TYR A 379 -2.26 -10.81 7.95
CA TYR A 379 -2.98 -9.72 8.61
C TYR A 379 -4.18 -10.28 9.38
N GLU A 380 -4.36 -9.80 10.61
CA GLU A 380 -5.45 -10.17 11.51
C GLU A 380 -6.22 -8.92 11.93
N GLU A 381 -7.53 -9.05 12.08
CA GLU A 381 -8.36 -7.98 12.61
C GLU A 381 -8.04 -7.73 14.08
N ALA A 382 -7.77 -6.48 14.44
CA ALA A 382 -7.34 -6.11 15.78
C ALA A 382 -8.11 -4.88 16.30
N THR A 383 -8.60 -4.98 17.52
CA THR A 383 -9.14 -3.85 18.29
C THR A 383 -8.12 -3.31 19.31
N SER A 384 -7.07 -4.08 19.59
CA SER A 384 -5.94 -3.71 20.44
C SER A 384 -4.67 -4.34 19.88
N PHE A 385 -3.58 -3.58 19.85
CA PHE A 385 -2.27 -4.04 19.42
C PHE A 385 -1.20 -3.29 20.22
N GLN A 386 -0.31 -4.01 20.90
CA GLN A 386 0.77 -3.39 21.68
C GLN A 386 1.86 -2.86 20.76
N GLN A 387 2.51 -1.77 21.15
CA GLN A 387 3.54 -1.16 20.32
C GLN A 387 4.71 -2.14 20.07
N GLN A 388 5.19 -2.13 18.84
CA GLN A 388 6.32 -2.95 18.37
C GLN A 388 7.32 -2.09 17.58
N ASP A 389 8.47 -2.67 17.22
CA ASP A 389 9.47 -1.96 16.45
C ASP A 389 8.97 -1.57 15.05
N SER A 390 8.29 -2.50 14.38
CA SER A 390 7.64 -2.25 13.11
C SER A 390 6.37 -3.07 12.95
N TRP A 391 5.37 -2.49 12.27
CA TRP A 391 4.12 -3.14 11.92
C TRP A 391 3.54 -2.53 10.64
N ASN A 392 2.69 -3.30 9.97
CA ASN A 392 1.88 -2.82 8.86
C ASN A 392 0.40 -3.03 9.18
N ALA A 393 -0.45 -2.13 8.69
CA ALA A 393 -1.89 -2.22 8.85
C ALA A 393 -2.61 -1.94 7.52
N TYR A 394 -3.67 -2.70 7.23
CA TYR A 394 -4.76 -2.22 6.39
C TYR A 394 -5.82 -1.57 7.28
N ILE A 395 -6.39 -0.48 6.78
CA ILE A 395 -7.46 0.27 7.42
C ILE A 395 -8.65 0.21 6.47
N VAL A 396 -9.75 -0.38 6.93
CA VAL A 396 -10.95 -0.63 6.11
C VAL A 396 -12.08 0.27 6.60
N GLY A 397 -12.53 1.21 5.77
CA GLY A 397 -13.73 2.01 5.98
C GLY A 397 -14.92 1.40 5.26
N VAL A 398 -16.02 1.14 5.97
CA VAL A 398 -17.26 0.59 5.39
C VAL A 398 -18.28 1.71 5.17
N ALA A 399 -18.84 1.80 3.96
CA ALA A 399 -19.78 2.85 3.57
C ALA A 399 -21.18 2.74 4.20
#